data_AF-A0A1Y5EUP9-F1
#
_entry.id   AF-A0A1Y5EUP9-F1
#
_cell.length_a   1.000
_cell.length_b   1.000
_cell.length_c   1.000
_cell.angle_alpha   90.00
_cell.angle_beta   90.00
_cell.angle_gamma   90.00
#
_symmetry.space_group_name_H-M   'P 1'
#
loop_
_entity.id
_entity.type
_entity.pdbx_description
1 polymer ?
#
loop_
_entity_poly.entity_id
_entity_poly.type
_entity_poly.pdbx_seq_one_letter_code
_entity_poly.pdbx_strand_id
1 'polypeptide(L)' 'MNSIIEIERCFTQEELDYLMPLLKKWTRNEPEIIIWFNTYQISACSNQTPCKLCDSGEKEALIQYIKHIEFNGFS' A
#
# COMPACT_ATOMS: atom_id res chain seq x y z
N MET A 1 8.92 -13.38 -1.67
CA MET A 1 8.11 -12.41 -2.44
C MET A 1 6.70 -12.60 -1.94
N ASN A 2 6.12 -11.59 -1.30
CA ASN A 2 4.77 -11.76 -0.76
C ASN A 2 3.77 -11.94 -1.90
N SER A 3 2.83 -12.85 -1.73
CA SER A 3 1.69 -13.01 -2.65
C SER A 3 0.67 -11.92 -2.38
N ILE A 4 -0.21 -11.62 -3.34
CA ILE A 4 -1.28 -10.63 -3.12
C ILE A 4 -2.18 -10.98 -1.93
N ILE A 5 -2.36 -12.28 -1.66
CA ILE A 5 -3.07 -12.83 -0.51
C ILE A 5 -2.41 -12.43 0.83
N GLU A 6 -1.08 -12.30 0.89
CA GLU A 6 -0.38 -11.89 2.10
C GLU A 6 -0.53 -10.39 2.36
N ILE A 7 -0.60 -9.60 1.29
CA ILE A 7 -0.95 -8.17 1.35
C ILE A 7 -2.38 -8.02 1.86
N GLU A 8 -3.32 -8.79 1.31
CA GLU A 8 -4.72 -8.75 1.70
C GLU A 8 -4.92 -9.05 3.19
N ARG A 9 -4.15 -9.97 3.76
CA ARG A 9 -4.22 -10.31 5.19
C ARG A 9 -3.81 -9.16 6.13
N CYS A 10 -3.11 -8.17 5.62
CA CYS A 10 -2.68 -7.03 6.43
C CYS A 10 -3.82 -6.04 6.70
N PHE A 11 -4.90 -6.12 5.93
CA PHE A 11 -5.97 -5.13 5.92
C PHE A 11 -7.32 -5.78 6.20
N THR A 12 -8.27 -4.99 6.68
CA THR A 12 -9.68 -5.41 6.73
C THR A 12 -10.29 -5.38 5.33
N GLN A 13 -11.43 -6.06 5.15
CA GLN A 13 -12.12 -6.04 3.86
C GLN A 13 -12.46 -4.60 3.41
N GLU A 14 -12.90 -3.75 4.35
CA GLU A 14 -13.21 -2.34 4.06
C GLU A 14 -11.97 -1.54 3.64
N GLU A 15 -10.82 -1.79 4.28
CA GLU A 15 -9.53 -1.20 3.89
C GLU A 15 -9.11 -1.69 2.50
N LEU A 16 -9.30 -2.97 2.18
CA LEU A 16 -8.98 -3.52 0.86
C LEU A 16 -9.89 -2.97 -0.24
N ASP A 17 -11.18 -2.84 0.03
CA ASP A 17 -12.14 -2.27 -0.91
C ASP A 17 -11.78 -0.82 -1.27
N TYR A 18 -11.14 -0.09 -0.36
CA TYR A 18 -10.58 1.24 -0.62
C TYR A 18 -9.21 1.20 -1.33
N LEU A 19 -8.28 0.37 -0.84
CA LEU A 19 -6.89 0.37 -1.30
C LEU A 19 -6.70 -0.28 -2.67
N MET A 20 -7.35 -1.42 -2.92
CA MET A 20 -7.13 -2.22 -4.13
C MET A 20 -7.46 -1.47 -5.43
N PRO A 21 -8.58 -0.72 -5.54
CA PRO A 21 -8.84 0.10 -6.71
C PRO A 21 -7.77 1.18 -6.94
N LEU A 22 -7.28 1.82 -5.87
CA LEU A 22 -6.24 2.85 -5.97
C LEU A 22 -4.90 2.26 -6.40
N LEU A 23 -4.49 1.15 -5.79
CA LEU A 23 -3.27 0.44 -6.17
C LEU A 23 -3.34 -0.06 -7.63
N LYS A 24 -4.50 -0.56 -8.08
CA LYS A 24 -4.75 -0.91 -9.49
C LYS A 24 -4.79 0.28 -10.43
N LYS A 25 -5.04 1.50 -9.94
CA LYS A 25 -4.94 2.74 -10.74
C LYS A 25 -3.49 3.19 -10.88
N TRP A 26 -2.66 2.98 -9.86
CA TRP A 26 -1.25 3.38 -9.86
C TRP A 26 -0.34 2.37 -10.56
N THR A 27 -0.73 1.11 -10.59
CA THR A 27 0.04 0.00 -11.18
C THR A 27 -0.72 -0.58 -12.37
N ARG A 28 -0.03 -1.15 -13.36
CA ARG A 28 -0.71 -1.73 -14.54
C ARG A 28 -1.35 -3.08 -14.26
N ASN A 29 -0.86 -3.83 -13.25
CA ASN A 29 -1.29 -5.19 -12.96
C ASN A 29 -0.96 -5.61 -11.51
N GLU A 30 -1.53 -6.73 -11.07
CA GLU A 30 -1.33 -7.26 -9.72
C GLU A 30 0.13 -7.59 -9.35
N PRO A 31 0.97 -8.15 -10.26
CA PRO A 31 2.40 -8.29 -10.01
C PRO A 31 3.12 -6.98 -9.69
N GLU A 32 2.76 -5.88 -10.35
CA GLU A 32 3.33 -4.56 -10.06
C GLU A 32 2.89 -4.03 -8.69
N ILE A 33 1.68 -4.34 -8.23
CA ILE A 33 1.25 -4.06 -6.85
C ILE A 33 2.17 -4.78 -5.86
N ILE A 34 2.42 -6.06 -6.09
CA ILE A 34 3.31 -6.86 -5.25
C ILE A 34 4.72 -6.26 -5.22
N ILE A 35 5.27 -5.90 -6.39
CA ILE A 35 6.60 -5.29 -6.47
C ILE A 35 6.62 -3.98 -5.68
N TRP A 36 5.68 -3.08 -5.96
CA TRP A 36 5.57 -1.80 -5.25
C TRP A 36 5.50 -2.01 -3.73
N PHE A 37 4.65 -2.94 -3.27
CA PHE A 37 4.45 -3.22 -1.86
C PHE A 37 5.71 -3.71 -1.14
N ASN A 38 6.58 -4.41 -1.87
CA ASN A 38 7.82 -4.99 -1.32
C ASN A 38 9.06 -4.11 -1.53
N THR A 39 9.07 -3.21 -2.52
CA THR A 39 10.29 -2.46 -2.89
C THR A 39 10.17 -0.96 -2.72
N TYR A 40 8.96 -0.39 -2.75
CA TYR A 40 8.78 1.04 -2.67
C TYR A 40 9.00 1.52 -1.23
N GLN A 41 10.00 2.38 -1.03
CA GLN A 41 10.27 2.98 0.28
C GLN A 41 9.48 4.28 0.43
N ILE A 42 8.62 4.33 1.44
CA ILE A 42 7.83 5.51 1.73
C ILE A 42 8.64 6.43 2.62
N SER A 43 9.12 7.55 2.07
CA SER A 43 9.96 8.51 2.80
C SER A 43 9.25 9.09 4.02
N ALA A 44 7.93 9.28 3.93
CA ALA A 44 7.09 9.74 5.04
C ALA A 44 6.92 8.71 6.17
N CYS A 45 7.26 7.44 5.91
CA CYS A 45 7.15 6.33 6.86
C CYS A 45 8.53 5.74 7.13
N SER A 46 9.49 6.57 7.55
CA SER A 46 10.84 6.14 7.95
C SER A 46 11.60 5.33 6.86
N ASN A 47 11.30 5.56 5.58
CA ASN A 47 11.81 4.79 4.44
C ASN A 47 11.49 3.28 4.52
N GLN A 48 10.42 2.90 5.23
CA GLN A 48 9.91 1.54 5.26
C GLN A 48 9.07 1.26 4.02
N THR A 49 9.07 0.00 3.63
CA THR A 49 8.20 -0.52 2.57
C THR A 49 6.80 -0.79 3.13
N PRO A 50 5.74 -0.73 2.30
CA PRO A 50 4.38 -1.11 2.70
C PRO A 50 4.31 -2.45 3.45
N CYS A 51 5.04 -3.47 2.98
CA CYS A 51 5.16 -4.76 3.67
C CYS A 51 5.64 -4.62 5.12
N LYS A 52 6.76 -3.94 5.31
CA LYS A 52 7.33 -3.71 6.65
C LYS A 52 6.41 -2.92 7.56
N LEU A 53 5.64 -1.97 7.02
CA LEU A 53 4.65 -1.23 7.80
C LEU A 53 3.51 -2.13 8.25
N CYS A 54 3.09 -3.07 7.42
CA CYS A 54 2.12 -4.08 7.84
C CYS A 54 2.69 -5.03 8.91
N ASP A 55 3.93 -5.49 8.74
CA ASP A 55 4.60 -6.36 9.71
C ASP A 55 4.85 -5.67 11.07
N SER A 56 5.08 -4.35 11.08
CA SER A 56 5.27 -3.56 12.30
C SER A 56 3.95 -3.12 12.97
N GLY A 57 2.79 -3.44 12.37
CA GLY A 57 1.49 -2.98 12.86
C GLY A 57 1.22 -1.50 12.60
N GLU A 58 2.00 -0.86 11.71
CA GLU A 58 1.89 0.55 11.31
C GLU A 58 1.10 0.72 9.99
N LYS A 59 0.16 -0.19 9.72
CA LYS A 59 -0.63 -0.18 8.48
C LYS A 59 -1.47 1.10 8.31
N GLU A 60 -1.88 1.74 9.40
CA GLU A 60 -2.59 3.02 9.37
C GLU A 60 -1.74 4.12 8.75
N ALA A 61 -0.43 4.12 8.96
CA ALA A 61 0.48 5.09 8.34
C ALA A 61 0.51 4.93 6.81
N LEU A 62 0.47 3.69 6.33
CA LEU A 62 0.37 3.38 4.90
C LEU A 62 -0.98 3.83 4.31
N ILE A 63 -2.09 3.60 5.00
CA ILE A 63 -3.41 4.07 4.56
C ILE A 63 -3.46 5.60 4.50
N GLN A 64 -2.92 6.29 5.50
CA GLN A 64 -2.84 7.75 5.52
C GLN A 64 -1.96 8.28 4.40
N TYR A 65 -0.82 7.63 4.14
CA TYR A 65 0.03 7.96 3.01
C TYR A 65 -0.71 7.84 1.67
N ILE A 66 -1.45 6.75 1.47
CA ILE A 66 -2.21 6.52 0.23
C ILE A 66 -3.32 7.57 0.06
N LYS A 67 -4.05 7.88 1.13
CA LYS A 67 -5.01 8.99 1.17
C LYS A 67 -4.34 10.32 0.80
N HIS A 68 -3.16 10.59 1.35
CA HIS A 68 -2.43 11.82 1.06
C HIS A 68 -2.04 11.92 -0.42
N ILE A 69 -1.61 10.83 -1.06
CA ILE A 69 -1.35 10.82 -2.51
C ILE A 69 -2.63 11.10 -3.31
N GLU A 70 -3.77 10.53 -2.90
CA GLU A 70 -5.05 10.76 -3.57
C GLU A 70 -5.48 12.24 -3.47
N PHE A 71 -5.40 12.82 -2.27
CA PHE A 71 -5.83 14.20 -2.00
C PHE A 71 -4.84 15.26 -2.51
N ASN A 72 -3.53 15.01 -2.49
CA ASN A 72 -2.52 15.92 -3.04
C ASN A 72 -2.16 15.62 -4.51
N GLY A 73 -2.79 14.61 -5.13
CA GLY A 73 -2.52 14.15 -6.49
C GLY A 73 -3.20 14.93 -7.62
N PHE A 74 -3.86 16.05 -7.31
CA PHE A 74 -4.32 17.05 -8.28
C PHE A 74 -3.97 18.45 -7.77
N SER A 75 -2.75 18.89 -8.07
CA SER A 75 -2.38 20.30 -8.22
C SER A 75 -1.50 20.45 -9.44
#